data_AF-A0A0K2VBG8-F1
#
_entry.id   AF-A0A0K2VBG8-F1
#
_cell.length_a   1.000
_cell.length_b   1.000
_cell.length_c   1.000
_cell.angle_alpha   90.00
_cell.angle_beta   90.00
_cell.angle_gamma   90.00
#
_symmetry.space_group_name_H-M   'P 1'
#
loop_
_entity.id
_entity.type
_entity.pdbx_description
1 polymer ?
#
loop_
_entity_poly.entity_id
_entity_poly.type
_entity_poly.pdbx_seq_one_letter_code
_entity_poly.pdbx_strand_id
1 'polypeptide(L)'
;MEDYQKFLDSDRVDSIRELLEKFDRRNIPSGIDEISRNNEMMFLSFDWENQEIRFSLKVQENLKIQLYHQTMQIPLSDVRHICKESKITATSQVGSLLSYLKSLTCSKKLIINKAVELLESVVLDQVSEVRHVDFIIEQLKLAFTTLKQRRYSQGLLTSCLQWKNCSPTLYKHLVKEDLICLPWPGHLTRLSQAFNLDTGIANSSRKYLLNRVPELTSNENKIIIDL
;
A
#
# COMPACT_ATOMS: atom_id res chain seq x y z
N MET A 1 -34.10 20.22 25.64
CA MET A 1 -33.92 19.95 24.18
C MET A 1 -33.51 21.21 23.43
N GLU A 2 -34.07 22.39 23.72
CA GLU A 2 -33.65 23.65 23.07
C GLU A 2 -32.18 24.03 23.29
N ASP A 3 -31.62 23.81 24.49
CA ASP A 3 -30.20 24.10 24.75
C ASP A 3 -29.24 23.15 24.01
N TYR A 4 -29.68 21.93 23.73
CA TYR A 4 -28.90 20.94 22.97
C TYR A 4 -28.86 21.30 21.48
N GLN A 5 -29.99 21.80 20.95
CA GLN A 5 -30.08 22.30 19.58
C GLN A 5 -29.22 23.56 19.40
N LYS A 6 -29.30 24.51 20.35
CA LYS A 6 -28.47 25.72 20.35
C LYS A 6 -26.97 25.39 20.44
N PHE A 7 -26.59 24.38 21.22
CA PHE A 7 -25.21 23.91 21.28
C PHE A 7 -24.74 23.33 19.95
N LEU A 8 -25.53 22.46 19.31
CA LEU A 8 -25.20 21.87 18.01
C LEU A 8 -25.11 22.93 16.90
N ASP A 9 -26.00 23.91 16.89
CA ASP A 9 -25.97 25.02 15.93
C ASP A 9 -24.79 25.97 16.19
N SER A 10 -24.37 26.12 17.45
CA SER A 10 -23.17 26.89 17.80
C SER A 10 -21.86 26.21 17.38
N ASP A 11 -21.83 24.88 17.35
CA ASP A 11 -20.64 24.11 16.96
C ASP A 11 -20.48 24.01 15.44
N ARG A 12 -21.57 24.17 14.68
CA ARG A 12 -21.56 24.09 13.21
C ARG A 12 -20.76 25.24 12.58
N VAL A 13 -20.05 24.91 11.50
CA VAL A 13 -19.22 25.84 10.73
C VAL A 13 -19.41 25.61 9.24
N ASP A 14 -19.68 26.68 8.49
CA ASP A 14 -19.82 26.66 7.04
C ASP A 14 -18.69 27.44 6.31
N SER A 15 -17.82 28.16 7.04
CA SER A 15 -16.64 28.85 6.47
C SER A 15 -15.41 28.84 7.37
N ILE A 16 -14.20 29.03 6.80
CA ILE A 16 -12.96 29.10 7.60
C ILE A 16 -12.93 30.31 8.55
N ARG A 17 -13.59 31.41 8.18
CA ARG A 17 -13.70 32.60 9.04
C ARG A 17 -14.53 32.30 10.27
N GLU A 18 -15.65 31.63 10.07
CA GLU A 18 -16.50 31.16 11.17
C GLU A 18 -15.77 30.13 12.04
N LEU A 19 -14.92 29.27 11.44
CA LEU A 19 -14.05 28.37 12.21
C LEU A 19 -13.10 29.16 13.11
N LEU A 20 -12.42 30.17 12.56
CA LEU A 20 -11.46 31.01 13.28
C LEU A 20 -12.10 31.80 14.43
N GLU A 21 -13.34 32.25 14.24
CA GLU A 21 -14.09 33.01 15.24
C GLU A 21 -14.65 32.12 16.35
N LYS A 22 -15.21 30.96 15.99
CA LYS A 22 -15.88 30.06 16.94
C LYS A 22 -14.94 29.09 17.65
N PHE A 23 -13.78 28.78 17.08
CA PHE A 23 -12.88 27.78 17.64
C PHE A 23 -12.23 28.27 18.95
N ASP A 24 -12.59 27.63 20.05
CA ASP A 24 -11.95 27.89 21.34
C ASP A 24 -10.54 27.28 21.37
N ARG A 25 -9.54 28.16 21.38
CA ARG A 25 -8.11 27.79 21.45
C ARG A 25 -7.75 27.01 22.71
N ARG A 26 -8.57 27.04 23.76
CA ARG A 26 -8.39 26.20 24.96
C ARG A 26 -8.57 24.71 24.65
N ASN A 27 -9.25 24.37 23.56
CA ASN A 27 -9.42 22.98 23.12
C ASN A 27 -8.20 22.43 22.39
N ILE A 28 -7.15 23.23 22.17
CA ILE A 28 -5.90 22.78 21.56
C ILE A 28 -5.11 21.99 22.63
N PRO A 29 -4.80 20.71 22.39
CA PRO A 29 -3.94 19.94 23.29
C PRO A 29 -2.56 20.59 23.46
N SER A 30 -1.96 20.46 24.65
CA SER A 30 -0.62 21.00 24.93
C SER A 30 0.45 20.51 23.94
N GLY A 31 1.40 21.39 23.59
CA GLY A 31 2.50 21.08 22.67
C GLY A 31 2.10 21.08 21.19
N ILE A 32 1.03 21.81 20.85
CA ILE A 32 0.58 22.04 19.48
C ILE A 32 0.55 23.55 19.24
N ASP A 33 1.21 23.97 18.18
CA ASP A 33 1.24 25.35 17.72
C ASP A 33 0.20 25.55 16.60
N GLU A 34 -0.51 26.68 16.67
CA GLU A 34 -1.45 27.14 15.63
C GLU A 34 -0.74 28.17 14.73
N ILE A 35 -0.78 27.95 13.42
CA ILE A 35 -0.30 28.86 12.39
C ILE A 35 -1.45 29.15 11.44
N SER A 36 -1.87 30.40 11.39
CA SER A 36 -2.95 30.87 10.50
C SER A 36 -2.36 31.79 9.43
N ARG A 37 -2.50 31.43 8.14
CA ARG A 37 -2.03 32.22 6.98
C ARG A 37 -2.99 32.07 5.79
N ASN A 38 -3.27 33.17 5.08
CA ASN A 38 -4.00 33.17 3.80
C ASN A 38 -5.28 32.32 3.77
N ASN A 39 -6.19 32.49 4.75
CA ASN A 39 -7.42 31.69 4.88
C ASN A 39 -7.18 30.17 5.04
N GLU A 40 -6.00 29.76 5.50
CA GLU A 40 -5.70 28.40 5.92
C GLU A 40 -5.30 28.39 7.40
N MET A 41 -5.68 27.33 8.09
CA MET A 41 -5.22 27.06 9.45
C MET A 41 -4.34 25.82 9.44
N MET A 42 -3.20 25.89 10.10
CA MET A 42 -2.31 24.76 10.30
C MET A 42 -2.04 24.59 11.79
N PHE A 43 -2.20 23.37 12.27
CA PHE A 43 -1.82 22.97 13.61
C PHE A 43 -0.66 21.99 13.49
N LEU A 44 0.40 22.15 14.28
CA LEU A 44 1.55 21.27 14.25
C LEU A 44 2.05 20.97 15.65
N SER A 45 2.61 19.78 15.83
CA SER A 45 3.37 19.42 17.03
C SER A 45 4.81 19.16 16.62
N PHE A 46 5.74 19.88 17.24
CA PHE A 46 7.17 19.75 16.98
C PHE A 46 7.83 18.92 18.07
N ASP A 47 8.63 17.94 17.65
CA ASP A 47 9.48 17.16 18.52
C ASP A 47 10.87 17.82 18.59
N TRP A 48 11.16 18.41 19.74
CA TRP A 48 12.42 19.11 20.00
C TRP A 48 13.63 18.17 20.11
N GLU A 49 13.42 16.90 20.47
CA GLU A 49 14.51 15.93 20.61
C GLU A 49 15.03 15.49 19.23
N ASN A 50 14.09 15.15 18.34
CA ASN A 50 14.41 14.68 16.99
C ASN A 50 14.49 15.82 15.96
N GLN A 51 14.14 17.05 16.34
CA GLN A 51 14.06 18.23 15.45
C GLN A 51 13.12 18.03 14.25
N GLU A 52 12.01 17.33 14.47
CA GLU A 52 11.06 16.96 13.42
C GLU A 52 9.63 17.35 13.79
N ILE A 53 8.80 17.60 12.78
CA ILE A 53 7.35 17.74 12.99
C ILE A 53 6.79 16.35 13.29
N ARG A 54 6.22 16.15 14.47
CA ARG A 54 5.61 14.87 14.86
C ARG A 54 4.30 14.63 14.12
N PHE A 55 3.44 15.63 14.04
CA PHE A 55 2.23 15.59 13.25
C PHE A 55 1.77 17.00 12.86
N SER A 56 0.92 17.09 11.83
CA SER A 56 0.25 18.32 11.48
C SER A 56 -1.17 18.08 10.97
N LEU A 57 -2.03 19.06 11.21
CA LEU A 57 -3.37 19.17 10.63
C LEU A 57 -3.43 20.49 9.88
N LYS A 58 -3.70 20.41 8.58
CA LYS A 58 -3.97 21.58 7.74
C LYS A 58 -5.46 21.61 7.39
N VAL A 59 -6.09 22.76 7.61
CA VAL A 59 -7.46 23.07 7.21
C VAL A 59 -7.39 24.15 6.12
N GLN A 60 -7.87 23.79 4.93
CA GLN A 60 -7.91 24.68 3.78
C GLN A 60 -9.14 25.62 3.84
N GLU A 61 -9.14 26.67 3.03
CA GLU A 61 -10.24 27.65 2.95
C GLU A 61 -11.62 27.01 2.70
N ASN A 62 -11.65 25.94 1.90
CA ASN A 62 -12.85 25.16 1.59
C ASN A 62 -13.23 24.12 2.67
N LEU A 63 -12.64 24.25 3.86
CA LEU A 63 -12.76 23.36 5.02
C LEU A 63 -12.27 21.92 4.79
N LYS A 64 -11.57 21.63 3.68
CA LYS A 64 -10.91 20.34 3.49
C LYS A 64 -9.73 20.19 4.42
N ILE A 65 -9.51 18.96 4.86
CA ILE A 65 -8.42 18.65 5.79
C ILE A 65 -7.31 17.85 5.11
N GLN A 66 -6.08 18.12 5.53
CA GLN A 66 -4.92 17.28 5.27
C GLN A 66 -4.26 16.98 6.61
N LEU A 67 -4.01 15.70 6.86
CA LEU A 67 -3.46 15.20 8.11
C LEU A 67 -2.12 14.57 7.80
N TYR A 68 -1.11 14.89 8.59
CA TYR A 68 0.21 14.31 8.48
C TYR A 68 0.68 13.80 9.84
N HIS A 69 1.36 12.65 9.85
CA HIS A 69 2.18 12.20 10.95
C HIS A 69 3.61 12.08 10.42
N GLN A 70 4.53 12.88 10.96
CA GLN A 70 5.85 13.10 10.39
C GLN A 70 5.77 13.51 8.91
N THR A 71 6.43 12.78 8.02
CA THR A 71 6.41 13.02 6.56
C THR A 71 5.29 12.28 5.85
N MET A 72 4.39 11.63 6.60
CA MET A 72 3.38 10.73 6.06
C MET A 72 1.99 11.35 6.07
N GLN A 73 1.34 11.42 4.92
CA GLN A 73 -0.05 11.82 4.85
C GLN A 73 -0.96 10.70 5.38
N ILE A 74 -1.81 11.01 6.35
CA ILE A 74 -2.77 10.07 6.90
C ILE A 74 -3.99 10.00 5.97
N PRO A 75 -4.40 8.80 5.52
CA PRO A 75 -5.61 8.63 4.74
C PRO A 75 -6.86 9.09 5.48
N LEU A 76 -7.75 9.81 4.79
CA LEU A 76 -9.01 10.27 5.39
C LEU A 76 -9.93 9.12 5.83
N SER A 77 -9.72 7.90 5.30
CA SER A 77 -10.39 6.69 5.77
C SER A 77 -10.19 6.46 7.28
N ASP A 78 -9.03 6.82 7.81
CA ASP A 78 -8.62 6.49 9.17
C ASP A 78 -9.32 7.42 10.18
N VAL A 79 -9.74 8.60 9.72
CA VAL A 79 -10.47 9.61 10.52
C VAL A 79 -11.93 9.76 10.14
N ARG A 80 -12.51 8.83 9.35
CA ARG A 80 -13.94 8.87 8.97
C ARG A 80 -14.91 8.90 10.15
N HIS A 81 -14.47 8.36 11.29
CA HIS A 81 -15.23 8.37 12.54
C HIS A 81 -15.33 9.79 13.15
N ILE A 82 -14.45 10.72 12.77
CA ILE A 82 -14.43 12.12 13.21
C ILE A 82 -15.00 13.03 12.12
N CYS A 83 -14.52 12.90 10.88
CA CYS A 83 -14.95 13.68 9.72
C CYS A 83 -15.47 12.76 8.60
N LYS A 84 -16.80 12.73 8.42
CA LYS A 84 -17.44 11.87 7.41
C LYS A 84 -17.19 12.34 5.97
N GLU A 85 -17.19 13.65 5.72
CA GLU A 85 -17.22 14.22 4.36
C GLU A 85 -15.89 14.80 3.88
N SER A 86 -14.76 14.41 4.50
CA SER A 86 -13.43 14.98 4.19
C SER A 86 -13.34 16.51 4.38
N LYS A 87 -14.36 17.09 5.04
CA LYS A 87 -14.49 18.50 5.37
C LYS A 87 -14.84 18.65 6.83
N ILE A 88 -14.41 19.77 7.40
CA ILE A 88 -14.83 20.20 8.74
C ILE A 88 -16.23 20.80 8.62
N THR A 89 -17.16 20.28 9.41
CA THR A 89 -18.53 20.78 9.55
C THR A 89 -18.80 21.34 10.93
N ALA A 90 -17.91 21.07 11.90
CA ALA A 90 -18.07 21.48 13.29
C ALA A 90 -16.72 21.81 13.94
N THR A 91 -16.69 22.80 14.84
CA THR A 91 -15.46 23.23 15.53
C THR A 91 -14.86 22.11 16.38
N SER A 92 -15.70 21.30 17.02
CA SER A 92 -15.33 20.15 17.84
C SER A 92 -14.54 19.08 17.09
N GLN A 93 -14.70 18.99 15.76
CA GLN A 93 -13.94 18.06 14.93
C GLN A 93 -12.45 18.41 14.91
N VAL A 94 -12.09 19.70 14.92
CA VAL A 94 -10.68 20.12 14.96
C VAL A 94 -10.02 19.60 16.24
N GLY A 95 -10.61 19.87 17.42
CA GLY A 95 -10.07 19.40 18.70
C GLY A 95 -9.99 17.88 18.79
N SER A 96 -11.00 17.18 18.24
CA SER A 96 -11.03 15.72 18.15
C SER A 96 -9.93 15.18 17.25
N LEU A 97 -9.69 15.79 16.08
CA LEU A 97 -8.60 15.44 15.16
C LEU A 97 -7.23 15.67 15.80
N LEU A 98 -7.02 16.78 16.49
CA LEU A 98 -5.77 17.07 17.19
C LEU A 98 -5.50 16.06 18.31
N SER A 99 -6.53 15.71 19.08
CA SER A 99 -6.42 14.70 20.14
C SER A 99 -6.14 13.30 19.56
N TYR A 100 -6.77 12.96 18.44
CA TYR A 100 -6.49 11.74 17.69
C TYR A 100 -5.04 11.71 17.20
N LEU A 101 -4.56 12.77 16.54
CA LEU A 101 -3.19 12.86 16.04
C LEU A 101 -2.15 12.76 17.16
N LYS A 102 -2.42 13.38 18.32
CA LYS A 102 -1.53 13.31 19.49
C LYS A 102 -1.45 11.91 20.09
N SER A 103 -2.57 11.17 20.08
CA SER A 103 -2.62 9.78 20.57
C SER A 103 -2.21 8.74 19.52
N LEU A 104 -2.12 9.15 18.25
CA LEU A 104 -1.74 8.26 17.17
C LEU A 104 -0.31 7.76 17.39
N THR A 105 -0.18 6.45 17.46
CA THR A 105 1.10 5.76 17.33
C THR A 105 1.23 5.32 15.89
N CYS A 106 2.40 5.55 15.28
CA CYS A 106 2.59 5.29 13.86
C CYS A 106 2.24 3.82 13.53
N SER A 107 1.22 3.61 12.70
CA SER A 107 0.80 2.28 12.31
C SER A 107 1.88 1.60 11.49
N LYS A 108 2.19 0.33 11.76
CA LYS A 108 3.13 -0.48 10.96
C LYS A 108 2.81 -0.43 9.46
N LYS A 109 1.51 -0.39 9.12
CA LYS A 109 1.04 -0.28 7.74
C LYS A 109 1.42 1.06 7.11
N LEU A 110 1.34 2.14 7.88
CA LEU A 110 1.72 3.48 7.43
C LEU A 110 3.22 3.51 7.11
N ILE A 111 4.08 3.06 8.04
CA ILE A 111 5.53 2.98 7.84
C ILE A 111 5.89 2.19 6.58
N ILE A 112 5.29 1.01 6.39
CA ILE A 112 5.59 0.15 5.25
C ILE A 112 5.11 0.78 3.94
N ASN A 113 3.96 1.45 3.92
CA ASN A 113 3.52 2.21 2.75
C ASN A 113 4.54 3.31 2.39
N LYS A 114 5.16 3.98 3.38
CA LYS A 114 6.22 4.95 3.08
C LYS A 114 7.44 4.32 2.46
N ALA A 115 7.86 3.19 3.02
CA ALA A 115 9.00 2.44 2.50
C ALA A 115 8.74 2.03 1.04
N VAL A 116 7.52 1.60 0.72
CA VAL A 116 7.09 1.33 -0.66
C VAL A 116 7.21 2.56 -1.54
N GLU A 117 6.66 3.72 -1.14
CA GLU A 117 6.77 4.97 -1.92
C GLU A 117 8.22 5.36 -2.22
N LEU A 118 9.09 5.27 -1.20
CA LEU A 118 10.51 5.60 -1.34
C LEU A 118 11.22 4.62 -2.28
N LEU A 119 10.97 3.32 -2.15
CA LEU A 119 11.55 2.31 -3.04
C LEU A 119 11.07 2.47 -4.49
N GLU A 120 9.79 2.80 -4.69
CA GLU A 120 9.24 3.08 -6.01
C GLU A 120 9.89 4.30 -6.68
N SER A 121 10.18 5.37 -5.92
CA SER A 121 10.91 6.53 -6.48
C SER A 121 12.30 6.16 -6.98
N VAL A 122 13.00 5.24 -6.31
CA VAL A 122 14.35 4.80 -6.70
C VAL A 122 14.30 3.97 -7.99
N VAL A 123 13.26 3.15 -8.18
CA VAL A 123 13.09 2.34 -9.40
C VAL A 123 12.81 3.22 -10.62
N LEU A 124 12.07 4.33 -10.45
CA LEU A 124 11.78 5.27 -11.54
C LEU A 124 13.02 6.03 -12.03
N ASP A 125 13.97 6.30 -11.13
CA ASP A 125 15.16 7.11 -11.43
C ASP A 125 16.32 6.30 -12.03
N GLN A 126 16.29 4.96 -11.97
CA GLN A 126 17.36 4.11 -12.49
C GLN A 126 17.00 3.45 -13.83
N VAL A 127 17.89 3.62 -14.83
CA VAL A 127 17.79 2.97 -16.17
C VAL A 127 18.06 1.45 -16.10
N SER A 128 18.50 0.92 -14.95
CA SER A 128 18.81 -0.49 -14.77
C SER A 128 17.69 -1.22 -14.03
N GLU A 129 17.24 -2.36 -14.57
CA GLU A 129 16.23 -3.24 -13.95
C GLU A 129 16.72 -3.81 -12.61
N VAL A 130 16.38 -3.15 -11.49
CA VAL A 130 16.64 -3.70 -10.16
C VAL A 130 15.52 -4.66 -9.77
N ARG A 131 15.41 -5.80 -10.47
CA ARG A 131 14.35 -6.82 -10.28
C ARG A 131 14.17 -7.29 -8.83
N HIS A 132 15.22 -7.20 -8.01
CA HIS A 132 15.16 -7.53 -6.58
C HIS A 132 14.36 -6.50 -5.78
N VAL A 133 14.46 -5.22 -6.14
CA VAL A 133 13.67 -4.14 -5.52
C VAL A 133 12.20 -4.28 -5.89
N ASP A 134 11.87 -4.61 -7.14
CA ASP A 134 10.49 -4.89 -7.55
C ASP A 134 9.86 -6.02 -6.74
N PHE A 135 10.61 -7.10 -6.54
CA PHE A 135 10.18 -8.21 -5.69
C PHE A 135 9.93 -7.74 -4.25
N ILE A 136 10.85 -6.98 -3.65
CA ILE A 136 10.69 -6.45 -2.28
C ILE A 136 9.47 -5.54 -2.18
N ILE A 137 9.28 -4.61 -3.12
CA ILE A 137 8.12 -3.72 -3.18
C ILE A 137 6.83 -4.54 -3.22
N GLU A 138 6.77 -5.56 -4.07
CA GLU A 138 5.60 -6.44 -4.16
C GLU A 138 5.35 -7.18 -2.84
N GLN A 139 6.39 -7.72 -2.20
CA GLN A 139 6.26 -8.40 -0.90
C GLN A 139 5.73 -7.46 0.20
N LEU A 140 6.21 -6.22 0.26
CA LEU A 140 5.75 -5.21 1.22
C LEU A 140 4.28 -4.85 1.00
N LYS A 141 3.83 -4.71 -0.25
CA LYS A 141 2.42 -4.47 -0.60
C LYS A 141 1.52 -5.65 -0.21
N LEU A 142 2.02 -6.88 -0.38
CA LEU A 142 1.26 -8.10 -0.07
C LEU A 142 1.16 -8.40 1.43
N ALA A 143 2.11 -7.93 2.24
CA ALA A 143 2.21 -8.22 3.67
C ALA A 143 0.94 -7.85 4.47
N PHE A 144 0.29 -6.73 4.13
CA PHE A 144 -0.94 -6.28 4.79
C PHE A 144 -2.23 -6.64 4.01
N THR A 145 -2.09 -7.38 2.92
CA THR A 145 -3.21 -7.77 2.08
C THR A 145 -3.68 -9.17 2.46
N THR A 146 -4.99 -9.32 2.70
CA THR A 146 -5.58 -10.62 3.02
C THR A 146 -5.38 -11.61 1.89
N LEU A 147 -5.20 -12.91 2.20
CA LEU A 147 -4.90 -13.96 1.21
C LEU A 147 -5.85 -13.95 0.00
N LYS A 148 -7.13 -13.63 0.19
CA LYS A 148 -8.15 -13.58 -0.88
C LYS A 148 -8.01 -12.35 -1.79
N GLN A 149 -7.46 -11.27 -1.26
CA GLN A 149 -7.28 -9.99 -1.96
C GLN A 149 -5.90 -9.87 -2.61
N ARG A 150 -4.94 -10.73 -2.26
CA ARG A 150 -3.60 -10.72 -2.87
C ARG A 150 -3.71 -10.84 -4.39
N ARG A 151 -2.96 -9.98 -5.08
CA ARG A 151 -2.80 -9.95 -6.53
C ARG A 151 -1.30 -9.99 -6.79
N TYR A 152 -0.86 -11.04 -7.46
CA TYR A 152 0.55 -11.28 -7.73
C TYR A 152 0.88 -10.79 -9.13
N SER A 153 2.07 -10.21 -9.30
CA SER A 153 2.62 -9.82 -10.59
C SER A 153 2.89 -11.06 -11.45
N GLN A 154 2.90 -10.87 -12.77
CA GLN A 154 3.22 -11.94 -13.71
C GLN A 154 4.65 -12.46 -13.50
N GLY A 155 5.59 -11.58 -13.16
CA GLY A 155 6.97 -11.95 -12.84
C GLY A 155 7.04 -12.90 -11.66
N LEU A 156 6.38 -12.54 -10.54
CA LEU A 156 6.34 -13.38 -9.35
C LEU A 156 5.65 -14.71 -9.61
N LEU A 157 4.52 -14.73 -10.33
CA LEU A 157 3.81 -15.97 -10.68
C LEU A 157 4.70 -16.91 -11.51
N THR A 158 5.45 -16.37 -12.47
CA THR A 158 6.38 -17.15 -13.31
C THR A 158 7.50 -17.75 -12.47
N SER A 159 8.13 -16.96 -11.60
CA SER A 159 9.16 -17.46 -10.68
C SER A 159 8.60 -18.53 -9.72
N CYS A 160 7.40 -18.34 -9.17
CA CYS A 160 6.76 -19.31 -8.29
C CYS A 160 6.47 -20.64 -9.01
N LEU A 161 6.07 -20.59 -10.29
CA LEU A 161 5.88 -21.80 -11.10
C LEU A 161 7.19 -22.53 -11.33
N GLN A 162 8.27 -21.81 -11.65
CA GLN A 162 9.61 -22.39 -11.78
C GLN A 162 10.08 -23.04 -10.47
N TRP A 163 9.94 -22.34 -9.33
CA TRP A 163 10.32 -22.88 -8.02
C TRP A 163 9.55 -24.13 -7.67
N LYS A 164 8.24 -24.13 -7.94
CA LYS A 164 7.39 -25.31 -7.74
C LYS A 164 7.81 -26.48 -8.63
N ASN A 165 8.19 -26.24 -9.87
CA ASN A 165 8.64 -27.28 -10.80
C ASN A 165 10.01 -27.85 -10.41
N CYS A 166 10.93 -26.99 -9.95
CA CYS A 166 12.26 -27.41 -9.51
C CYS A 166 12.24 -28.14 -8.17
N SER A 167 11.44 -27.67 -7.20
CA SER A 167 11.33 -28.28 -5.87
C SER A 167 9.95 -28.08 -5.25
N PRO A 168 9.00 -29.00 -5.50
CA PRO A 168 7.64 -28.90 -4.99
C PRO A 168 7.56 -28.89 -3.45
N THR A 169 8.42 -29.66 -2.79
CA THR A 169 8.43 -29.80 -1.32
C THR A 169 8.92 -28.51 -0.67
N LEU A 170 10.00 -27.91 -1.19
CA LEU A 170 10.51 -26.63 -0.69
C LEU A 170 9.46 -25.53 -0.89
N TYR A 171 8.82 -25.48 -2.07
CA TYR A 171 7.78 -24.49 -2.33
C TYR A 171 6.61 -24.58 -1.34
N LYS A 172 6.14 -25.80 -1.05
CA LYS A 172 5.08 -26.02 -0.05
C LYS A 172 5.52 -25.57 1.36
N HIS A 173 6.78 -25.79 1.72
CA HIS A 173 7.32 -25.33 3.00
C HIS A 173 7.36 -23.81 3.07
N LEU A 174 7.88 -23.14 2.04
CA LEU A 174 7.93 -21.66 1.98
C LEU A 174 6.53 -21.02 2.10
N VAL A 175 5.53 -21.61 1.43
CA VAL A 175 4.13 -21.14 1.55
C VAL A 175 3.58 -21.36 2.97
N LYS A 176 3.96 -22.46 3.63
CA LYS A 176 3.48 -22.79 4.98
C LYS A 176 4.10 -21.88 6.05
N GLU A 177 5.38 -21.57 5.93
CA GLU A 177 6.09 -20.72 6.89
C GLU A 177 5.71 -19.23 6.78
N ASP A 178 4.99 -18.82 5.72
CA ASP A 178 4.51 -17.44 5.45
C ASP A 178 5.61 -16.36 5.56
N LEU A 179 6.87 -16.76 5.34
CA LEU A 179 8.02 -15.85 5.32
C LEU A 179 7.99 -14.92 4.09
N ILE A 180 7.38 -15.40 3.00
CA ILE A 180 7.23 -14.70 1.73
C ILE A 180 5.77 -14.84 1.33
N CYS A 181 5.15 -13.76 0.85
CA CYS A 181 3.80 -13.75 0.33
C CYS A 181 3.74 -14.48 -1.01
N LEU A 182 3.55 -15.81 -0.97
CA LEU A 182 3.51 -16.69 -2.13
C LEU A 182 2.09 -17.18 -2.46
N PRO A 183 1.78 -17.43 -3.75
CA PRO A 183 0.51 -18.01 -4.14
C PRO A 183 0.40 -19.47 -3.67
N TRP A 184 -0.83 -19.88 -3.32
CA TRP A 184 -1.09 -21.26 -2.91
C TRP A 184 -0.77 -22.26 -4.03
N PRO A 185 -0.15 -23.42 -3.76
CA PRO A 185 0.34 -24.34 -4.79
C PRO A 185 -0.71 -24.78 -5.83
N GLY A 186 -1.97 -24.97 -5.43
CA GLY A 186 -3.03 -25.31 -6.37
C GLY A 186 -3.61 -24.12 -7.13
N HIS A 187 -3.42 -22.87 -6.65
CA HIS A 187 -3.67 -21.69 -7.47
C HIS A 187 -2.72 -21.66 -8.68
N LEU A 188 -1.44 -21.98 -8.45
CA LEU A 188 -0.46 -22.16 -9.52
C LEU A 188 -0.78 -23.34 -10.43
N THR A 189 -1.27 -24.47 -9.89
CA THR A 189 -1.70 -25.61 -10.74
C THR A 189 -2.81 -25.19 -11.68
N ARG A 190 -3.83 -24.48 -11.17
CA ARG A 190 -4.95 -24.01 -11.98
C ARG A 190 -4.52 -23.01 -13.04
N LEU A 191 -3.63 -22.08 -12.69
CA LEU A 191 -3.03 -21.15 -13.66
C LEU A 191 -2.23 -21.91 -14.73
N SER A 192 -1.34 -22.82 -14.33
CA SER A 192 -0.54 -23.61 -15.25
C SER A 192 -1.40 -24.50 -16.16
N GLN A 193 -2.51 -25.05 -15.66
CA GLN A 193 -3.45 -25.84 -16.48
C GLN A 193 -4.12 -24.98 -17.56
N ALA A 194 -4.42 -23.71 -17.26
CA ALA A 194 -4.94 -22.78 -18.26
C ALA A 194 -3.92 -22.49 -19.37
N PHE A 195 -2.62 -22.47 -19.06
CA PHE A 195 -1.55 -22.30 -20.04
C PHE A 195 -1.17 -23.59 -20.78
N ASN A 196 -1.30 -24.75 -20.13
CA ASN A 196 -0.97 -26.06 -20.71
C ASN A 196 -2.06 -26.60 -21.66
N LEU A 197 -3.21 -25.95 -21.77
CA LEU A 197 -4.22 -26.31 -22.78
C LEU A 197 -3.73 -26.09 -24.22
N ASP A 198 -2.65 -25.31 -24.42
CA ASP A 198 -2.00 -25.11 -25.72
C ASP A 198 -0.72 -25.95 -25.91
N THR A 199 -0.35 -26.84 -24.98
CA THR A 199 0.89 -27.66 -25.11
C THR A 199 0.73 -28.90 -25.98
N GLY A 200 0.11 -28.76 -27.15
CA GLY A 200 0.74 -29.39 -28.30
C GLY A 200 2.11 -28.74 -28.48
N ILE A 201 3.15 -29.49 -28.83
CA ILE A 201 4.47 -28.92 -29.13
C ILE A 201 4.26 -27.67 -30.01
N ALA A 202 4.65 -26.49 -29.51
CA ALA A 202 4.47 -25.24 -30.23
C ALA A 202 4.97 -25.41 -31.67
N ASN A 203 4.22 -24.96 -32.68
CA ASN A 203 4.56 -25.21 -34.08
C ASN A 203 5.98 -24.76 -34.45
N SER A 204 6.51 -23.74 -33.77
CA SER A 204 7.91 -23.29 -33.85
C SER A 204 8.89 -24.35 -33.33
N SER A 205 8.66 -24.89 -32.14
CA SER A 205 9.44 -26.00 -31.57
C SER A 205 9.32 -27.27 -32.41
N ARG A 206 8.14 -27.56 -32.96
CA ARG A 206 7.92 -28.70 -33.87
C ARG A 206 8.70 -28.52 -35.17
N LYS A 207 8.69 -27.33 -35.75
CA LYS A 207 9.43 -26.99 -36.97
C LYS A 207 10.93 -27.02 -36.73
N TYR A 208 11.40 -26.54 -35.58
CA TYR A 208 12.80 -26.67 -35.17
C TYR A 208 13.22 -28.13 -35.04
N LEU A 209 12.44 -28.95 -34.31
CA LEU A 209 12.72 -30.37 -34.14
C LEU A 209 12.67 -31.12 -35.49
N LEU A 210 11.69 -30.85 -36.34
CA LEU A 210 11.59 -31.44 -37.69
C LEU A 210 12.75 -31.06 -38.61
N ASN A 211 13.27 -29.84 -38.49
CA ASN A 211 14.44 -29.42 -39.25
C ASN A 211 15.75 -29.99 -38.70
N ARG A 212 15.80 -30.29 -37.40
CA ARG A 212 16.98 -30.82 -36.71
C ARG A 212 17.13 -32.33 -36.86
N VAL A 213 16.02 -33.08 -36.92
CA VAL A 213 16.02 -34.55 -37.03
C VAL A 213 16.83 -35.09 -38.24
N PRO A 214 16.77 -34.48 -39.45
CA PRO A 214 17.59 -34.90 -40.59
C PRO A 214 19.09 -34.65 -40.42
N GLU A 215 19.49 -33.77 -39.49
CA GLU A 215 20.89 -33.42 -39.23
C GLU A 215 21.55 -34.31 -38.17
N LEU A 216 20.77 -35.20 -37.53
CA LEU A 216 21.26 -36.12 -36.50
C LEU A 216 21.94 -37.33 -37.14
N THR A 217 23.09 -37.72 -36.60
CA THR A 217 23.78 -38.94 -37.01
C THR A 217 23.00 -40.19 -36.61
N SER A 218 23.28 -41.34 -37.25
CA SER A 218 22.56 -42.61 -37.00
C SER A 218 22.63 -43.11 -35.55
N ASN A 219 23.57 -42.60 -34.75
CA ASN A 219 23.66 -42.89 -33.30
C ASN A 219 22.83 -41.93 -32.44
N GLU A 220 22.62 -40.70 -32.90
CA GLU A 220 21.81 -39.68 -32.20
C GLU A 220 20.31 -39.83 -32.46
N ASN A 221 19.93 -40.51 -33.56
CA ASN A 221 18.54 -40.81 -33.91
C ASN A 221 18.00 -42.09 -33.24
N LYS A 222 18.76 -42.69 -32.31
CA LYS A 222 18.29 -43.83 -31.51
C LYS A 222 17.62 -43.31 -30.25
N ILE A 223 16.29 -43.32 -30.25
CA ILE A 223 15.50 -43.08 -29.04
C ILE A 223 15.41 -44.40 -28.28
N ILE A 224 16.11 -44.50 -27.16
CA ILE A 224 15.92 -45.60 -26.21
C ILE A 224 14.73 -45.22 -25.35
N ILE A 225 13.61 -45.91 -25.55
CA ILE A 225 12.46 -45.82 -24.65
C ILE A 225 12.62 -46.99 -23.69
N ASP A 226 13.12 -46.72 -22.48
CA ASP A 226 13.04 -47.70 -21.40
C ASP A 226 11.58 -47.80 -20.96
N LEU A 227 11.01 -49.00 -21.15
CA LEU A 227 9.68 -49.40 -20.69
C LEU A 227 9.76 -50.00 -19.28
#